data_AF-A0A8M1MJ79-F1
#
_entry.id   AF-A0A8M1MJ79-F1
#
_cell.length_a   1.000
_cell.length_b   1.000
_cell.length_c   1.000
_cell.angle_alpha   90.00
_cell.angle_beta   90.00
_cell.angle_gamma   90.00
#
_symmetry.space_group_name_H-M   'P 1'
#
loop_
_entity.id
_entity.type
_entity.pdbx_description
1 polymer ?
#
loop_
_entity_poly.entity_id
_entity_poly.type
_entity_poly.pdbx_seq_one_letter_code
_entity_poly.pdbx_strand_id
1 'polypeptide(L)'
;MVAAKKTKKSLESINSRLQLVMKSGKYVLGYKQTLKMIRHGRAKLVILANNCPALRKSEIEYCAMLAKTGDSDITRSMPEQTGEK
;
A
#
# COMPACT_ATOMS: atom_id res chain seq x y z
N MET A 1 -18.65 23.47 17.18
CA MET A 1 -17.81 22.24 17.15
C MET A 1 -17.40 21.97 15.70
N VAL A 2 -16.22 22.45 15.28
CA VAL A 2 -15.73 22.29 13.90
C VAL A 2 -14.41 21.51 13.95
N ALA A 3 -14.44 20.23 13.63
CA ALA A 3 -13.22 19.45 13.35
C ALA A 3 -13.56 18.12 12.66
N ALA A 4 -13.89 18.16 11.36
CA ALA A 4 -13.96 16.96 10.53
C ALA A 4 -13.56 17.27 9.07
N LYS A 5 -12.34 17.77 8.85
CA LYS A 5 -11.82 17.95 7.48
C LYS A 5 -10.28 17.95 7.38
N LYS A 6 -9.59 16.97 8.00
CA LYS A 6 -8.13 16.78 7.79
C LYS A 6 -7.76 15.49 7.04
N THR A 7 -8.66 14.54 6.87
CA THR A 7 -8.37 13.23 6.26
C THR A 7 -8.47 13.20 4.73
N LYS A 8 -9.20 14.12 4.09
CA LYS A 8 -9.39 14.09 2.62
C LYS A 8 -8.18 14.60 1.82
N LYS A 9 -7.45 15.60 2.34
CA LYS A 9 -6.30 16.23 1.63
C LYS A 9 -5.09 15.30 1.49
N SER A 10 -4.93 14.32 2.37
CA SER A 10 -3.79 13.39 2.35
C SER A 10 -3.98 12.25 1.33
N LEU A 11 -5.21 11.89 0.97
CA LEU A 11 -5.49 10.80 0.03
C LEU A 11 -5.24 11.20 -1.43
N GLU A 12 -5.58 12.43 -1.83
CA GLU A 12 -5.26 12.97 -3.16
C GLU A 12 -3.74 13.01 -3.44
N SER A 13 -2.93 13.24 -2.40
CA SER A 13 -1.46 13.23 -2.54
C SER A 13 -0.89 11.82 -2.77
N ILE A 14 -1.56 10.75 -2.30
CA ILE A 14 -1.07 9.38 -2.51
C ILE A 14 -1.35 8.93 -3.94
N ASN A 15 -2.55 9.20 -4.45
CA ASN A 15 -2.93 8.78 -5.81
C ASN A 15 -2.04 9.44 -6.87
N SER A 16 -1.73 10.73 -6.70
CA SER A 16 -0.78 11.45 -7.57
C SER A 16 0.64 10.90 -7.49
N ARG A 17 1.14 10.59 -6.28
CA ARG A 17 2.45 9.92 -6.10
C ARG A 17 2.47 8.52 -6.70
N LEU A 18 1.39 7.75 -6.55
CA LEU A 18 1.27 6.41 -7.11
C LEU A 18 1.24 6.46 -8.64
N GLN A 19 0.53 7.40 -9.24
CA GLN A 19 0.54 7.62 -10.69
C GLN A 19 1.96 7.90 -11.21
N LEU A 20 2.79 8.64 -10.45
CA LEU A 20 4.20 8.86 -10.81
C LEU A 20 5.01 7.57 -10.72
N VAL A 21 4.84 6.77 -9.66
CA VAL A 21 5.49 5.46 -9.51
C VAL A 21 5.08 4.49 -10.63
N MET A 22 3.82 4.54 -11.08
CA MET A 22 3.37 3.72 -12.21
C MET A 22 3.98 4.17 -13.55
N LYS A 23 4.28 5.47 -13.71
CA LYS A 23 4.87 6.02 -14.93
C LYS A 23 6.38 5.77 -15.05
N SER A 24 7.17 5.97 -13.99
CA SER A 24 8.65 5.86 -14.07
C SER A 24 9.29 5.03 -12.96
N GLY A 25 8.49 4.58 -11.98
CA GLY A 25 8.98 3.84 -10.82
C GLY A 25 9.12 2.33 -11.10
N LYS A 26 9.93 1.68 -10.25
CA LYS A 26 9.99 0.22 -10.18
C LYS A 26 8.95 -0.26 -9.19
N TYR A 27 7.96 -1.01 -9.68
CA TYR A 27 6.88 -1.56 -8.86
C TYR A 27 6.71 -3.05 -9.14
N VAL A 28 6.08 -3.74 -8.20
CA VAL A 28 5.74 -5.16 -8.30
C VAL A 28 4.32 -5.33 -7.79
N LEU A 29 3.50 -6.07 -8.52
CA LEU A 29 2.11 -6.34 -8.18
C LEU A 29 1.90 -7.84 -7.98
N GLY A 30 1.06 -8.19 -7.00
CA GLY A 30 0.69 -9.57 -6.73
C GLY A 30 1.43 -10.21 -5.56
N TYR A 31 0.69 -10.99 -4.77
CA TYR A 31 1.13 -11.53 -3.49
C TYR A 31 2.43 -12.35 -3.54
N LYS A 32 2.57 -13.30 -4.49
CA LYS A 32 3.77 -14.16 -4.58
C LYS A 32 5.04 -13.36 -4.88
N GLN A 33 4.93 -12.36 -5.74
CA GLN A 33 6.08 -11.52 -6.12
C GLN A 33 6.43 -10.55 -5.00
N THR A 34 5.43 -9.97 -4.32
CA THR A 34 5.62 -9.12 -3.15
C THR A 34 6.33 -9.88 -2.03
N LEU A 35 5.93 -11.11 -1.71
CA LEU A 35 6.64 -11.94 -0.74
C LEU A 35 8.10 -12.18 -1.11
N LYS A 36 8.40 -12.42 -2.41
CA LYS A 36 9.77 -12.58 -2.88
C LYS A 36 10.58 -11.29 -2.70
N MET A 37 10.00 -10.13 -3.00
CA MET A 37 10.67 -8.83 -2.86
C MET A 37 10.91 -8.43 -1.40
N ILE A 38 9.97 -8.75 -0.50
CA ILE A 38 10.12 -8.56 0.95
C ILE A 38 11.24 -9.45 1.48
N ARG A 39 11.26 -10.75 1.12
CA ARG A 39 12.34 -11.67 1.53
C ARG A 39 13.72 -11.25 1.06
N HIS A 40 13.83 -10.64 -0.12
CA HIS A 40 15.09 -10.10 -0.63
C HIS A 40 15.44 -8.71 -0.05
N GLY A 41 14.60 -8.11 0.80
CA GLY A 41 14.84 -6.78 1.37
C GLY A 41 14.86 -5.64 0.34
N ARG A 42 14.29 -5.87 -0.85
CA ARG A 42 14.25 -4.87 -1.94
C ARG A 42 12.99 -4.02 -1.92
N ALA A 43 11.97 -4.45 -1.18
CA ALA A 43 10.75 -3.69 -0.96
C ALA A 43 11.04 -2.51 -0.02
N LYS A 44 10.64 -1.30 -0.43
CA LYS A 44 10.73 -0.08 0.40
C LYS A 44 9.36 0.38 0.93
N LEU A 45 8.30 0.01 0.21
CA LEU A 45 6.91 0.32 0.53
C LEU A 45 6.05 -0.84 0.05
N VAL A 46 5.08 -1.24 0.88
CA VAL A 46 4.07 -2.26 0.54
C VAL A 46 2.70 -1.61 0.73
N ILE A 47 1.85 -1.70 -0.28
CA ILE A 47 0.48 -1.19 -0.25
C ILE A 47 -0.46 -2.40 -0.31
N LEU A 48 -1.38 -2.48 0.64
CA LEU A 48 -2.41 -3.51 0.68
C LEU A 48 -3.76 -2.92 0.30
N ALA A 49 -4.51 -3.65 -0.53
CA ALA A 49 -5.88 -3.31 -0.85
C ALA A 49 -6.81 -3.67 0.32
N ASN A 50 -7.90 -2.93 0.47
CA ASN A 50 -8.85 -3.16 1.57
C ASN A 50 -9.56 -4.52 1.49
N ASN A 51 -9.70 -5.06 0.28
CA ASN A 51 -10.34 -6.34 -0.01
C ASN A 51 -9.41 -7.56 0.11
N CYS A 52 -8.18 -7.39 0.62
CA CYS A 52 -7.26 -8.52 0.81
C CYS A 52 -7.75 -9.44 1.96
N PRO A 53 -7.78 -10.78 1.78
CA PRO A 53 -8.22 -11.70 2.82
C PRO A 53 -7.33 -11.63 4.06
N ALA A 54 -7.92 -11.69 5.25
CA ALA A 54 -7.26 -11.42 6.53
C ALA A 54 -5.98 -12.25 6.76
N LEU A 55 -6.00 -13.54 6.44
CA LEU A 55 -4.84 -14.44 6.52
C LEU A 55 -3.65 -13.97 5.66
N ARG A 56 -3.93 -13.44 4.48
CA ARG A 56 -2.89 -12.99 3.54
C ARG A 56 -2.34 -11.63 3.94
N LYS A 57 -3.22 -10.78 4.51
CA LYS A 57 -2.86 -9.49 5.07
C LYS A 57 -1.89 -9.66 6.24
N SER A 58 -2.22 -10.51 7.22
CA SER A 58 -1.37 -10.75 8.39
C SER A 58 -0.01 -11.35 8.01
N GLU A 59 0.03 -12.23 7.02
CA GLU A 59 1.29 -12.81 6.53
C GLU A 59 2.20 -11.75 5.88
N ILE A 60 1.63 -10.86 5.04
CA ILE A 60 2.40 -9.77 4.42
C ILE A 60 2.88 -8.79 5.49
N GLU A 61 2.03 -8.41 6.43
CA GLU A 61 2.37 -7.49 7.53
C GLU A 61 3.50 -8.07 8.38
N TYR A 62 3.41 -9.36 8.73
CA TYR A 62 4.46 -10.05 9.47
C TYR A 62 5.79 -10.09 8.69
N CYS A 63 5.75 -10.44 7.40
CA CYS A 63 6.95 -10.44 6.57
C CYS A 63 7.57 -9.03 6.41
N ALA A 64 6.74 -8.00 6.29
CA ALA A 64 7.20 -6.62 6.16
C ALA A 64 7.84 -6.11 7.46
N MET A 65 7.26 -6.47 8.62
CA MET A 65 7.79 -6.15 9.95
C MET A 65 9.17 -6.78 10.17
N LEU A 66 9.34 -8.06 9.80
CA LEU A 66 10.64 -8.73 9.87
C LEU A 66 11.69 -8.09 8.94
N ALA A 67 11.27 -7.66 7.76
CA ALA A 67 12.14 -7.01 6.78
C ALA A 67 12.40 -5.51 7.09
N LYS A 68 11.91 -4.98 8.23
CA LYS A 68 11.98 -3.55 8.61
C LYS A 68 11.55 -2.61 7.48
N THR A 69 10.59 -3.05 6.67
CA THR A 69 10.16 -2.32 5.48
C THR A 69 9.20 -1.22 5.91
N GLY A 70 9.75 -0.06 6.31
CA GLY A 70 9.01 1.19 6.52
C GLY A 70 7.72 1.03 7.32
N ASP A 71 7.84 0.85 8.65
CA ASP A 71 6.75 0.65 9.63
C ASP A 71 5.68 1.76 9.68
N SER A 72 5.71 2.78 8.81
CA SER A 72 4.90 4.00 8.94
C SER A 72 3.73 4.13 7.95
N ASP A 73 3.62 3.31 6.90
CA ASP A 73 2.57 3.48 5.87
C ASP A 73 1.94 2.14 5.38
N ILE A 74 2.10 1.04 6.13
CA ILE A 74 1.64 -0.31 5.73
C ILE A 74 0.12 -0.44 5.58
N THR A 75 -0.67 0.51 6.10
CA THR A 75 -2.13 0.52 5.95
C THR A 75 -2.65 1.89 5.58
N ARG A 76 -2.60 2.23 4.29
CA ARG A 76 -3.61 3.10 3.71
C ARG A 76 -4.40 2.28 2.70
N SER A 77 -5.54 1.78 3.18
CA SER A 77 -6.57 1.16 2.37
C SER A 77 -6.88 2.06 1.18
N MET A 78 -6.52 1.64 -0.03
CA MET A 78 -7.04 2.28 -1.22
C MET A 78 -8.57 2.07 -1.21
N PRO A 79 -9.40 3.13 -1.29
CA PRO A 79 -10.80 2.94 -1.60
C PRO A 79 -10.89 2.37 -3.02
N GLU A 80 -11.71 1.34 -3.21
CA GLU A 80 -12.12 0.89 -4.53
C GLU A 80 -12.70 2.11 -5.26
N GLN A 81 -11.99 2.59 -6.29
CA GLN A 81 -12.63 3.37 -7.32
C GLN A 81 -13.38 2.35 -8.17
N THR A 82 -14.63 2.08 -7.78
CA THR A 82 -15.60 1.44 -8.65
C THR A 82 -15.60 2.22 -9.96
N GLY A 83 -15.18 1.56 -11.03
CA GLY A 83 -15.31 2.10 -12.37
C GLY A 83 -16.78 2.19 -12.72
N GLU A 84 -17.38 3.35 -12.47
CA GLU A 84 -18.56 3.76 -13.21
C GLU A 84 -18.08 4.24 -14.58
N LYS A 85 -18.55 3.52 -15.60
CA LYS A 85 -18.63 4.04 -16.97
C LYS A 85 -19.77 5.04 -17.05
#